data_AF-A0A928DGB4-F1
#
_entry.id   AF-A0A928DGB4-F1
#
_cell.length_a   1.000
_cell.length_b   1.000
_cell.length_c   1.000
_cell.angle_alpha   90.00
_cell.angle_beta   90.00
_cell.angle_gamma   90.00
#
_symmetry.space_group_name_H-M   'P 1'
#
loop_
_entity.id
_entity.type
_entity.pdbx_description
1 polymer ?
#
loop_
_entity_poly.entity_id
_entity_poly.type
_entity_poly.pdbx_seq_one_letter_code
_entity_poly.pdbx_strand_id
1 'polypeptide(L)'
;MAAEKELGVLERVKSLVAGSGNKLRVPVSGLNLPWLLARCDCAFQELIPLLKGTIFIKENSERCEYYSMLTDMVGDILDSLSVIYRESLKTSNIQKIEPDPSIPVLQVIYHSFQALQVSAVLTSEMQNQKAASESFAGTGILTKFNGIEDSVSNMEVEMLHNISELVESIVPAMQKNSEQRKKSLSKNGAECYLRAKKELSLYYSGLSAKN
;
A
#
# COMPACT_ATOMS: atom_id res chain seq x y z
N MET A 1 27.97 -10.42 27.54
CA MET A 1 26.76 -10.92 26.86
C MET A 1 25.98 -9.72 26.39
N ALA A 2 26.11 -9.36 25.11
CA ALA A 2 25.36 -8.26 24.53
C ALA A 2 23.93 -8.76 24.26
N ALA A 3 22.95 -8.17 24.93
CA ALA A 3 21.55 -8.37 24.63
C ALA A 3 21.25 -7.67 23.30
N GLU A 4 21.19 -8.43 22.21
CA GLU A 4 20.53 -7.96 20.99
C GLU A 4 19.04 -7.77 21.33
N LYS A 5 18.61 -6.52 21.49
CA LYS A 5 17.20 -6.18 21.50
C LYS A 5 16.65 -6.58 20.13
N GLU A 6 15.80 -7.59 20.08
CA GLU A 6 14.97 -7.87 18.91
C GLU A 6 14.16 -6.62 18.58
N LEU A 7 14.55 -5.92 17.53
CA LEU A 7 13.74 -4.84 16.97
C LEU A 7 12.43 -5.44 16.45
N GLY A 8 11.30 -4.86 16.84
CA GLY A 8 10.00 -5.17 16.24
C GLY A 8 10.06 -5.03 14.71
N VAL A 9 9.21 -5.78 13.99
CA VAL A 9 9.19 -5.76 12.51
C VAL A 9 9.08 -4.33 11.98
N LEU A 10 8.26 -3.50 12.62
CA LEU A 10 8.09 -2.09 12.30
C LEU A 10 9.41 -1.29 12.40
N GLU A 11 10.18 -1.52 13.46
CA GLU A 11 11.45 -0.80 13.68
C GLU A 11 12.59 -1.30 12.76
N ARG A 12 12.58 -2.60 12.40
CA ARG A 12 13.45 -3.14 11.34
C ARG A 12 13.13 -2.54 9.98
N VAL A 13 11.84 -2.34 9.70
CA VAL A 13 11.39 -1.75 8.45
C VAL A 13 11.74 -0.25 8.39
N LYS A 14 11.54 0.50 9.48
CA LYS A 14 11.94 1.91 9.57
C LYS A 14 13.45 2.12 9.38
N SER A 15 14.30 1.23 9.90
CA SER A 15 15.75 1.35 9.76
C SER A 15 16.24 1.15 8.32
N LEU A 16 15.56 0.31 7.53
CA LEU A 16 15.82 0.13 6.09
C LEU A 16 15.51 1.41 5.29
N VAL A 17 14.47 2.14 5.70
CA VAL A 17 14.04 3.40 5.05
C VAL A 17 14.98 4.56 5.38
N ALA A 18 15.49 4.62 6.62
CA ALA A 18 16.37 5.70 7.08
C ALA A 18 17.76 5.71 6.42
N GLY A 19 18.22 4.58 5.88
CA GLY A 19 19.59 4.40 5.37
C GLY A 19 19.81 4.65 3.87
N SER A 20 18.75 4.73 3.05
CA SER A 20 18.92 4.64 1.59
C SER A 20 18.76 6.00 0.89
N GLY A 21 19.90 6.61 0.60
CA GLY A 21 20.04 7.79 -0.24
C GLY A 21 20.79 7.47 -1.54
N ASN A 22 20.45 6.37 -2.22
CA ASN A 22 21.18 6.01 -3.43
C ASN A 22 20.66 6.73 -4.67
N LYS A 23 21.57 7.49 -5.31
CA LYS A 23 21.36 8.22 -6.56
C LYS A 23 21.30 7.23 -7.73
N LEU A 24 20.13 6.69 -8.03
CA LEU A 24 19.93 5.92 -9.25
C LEU A 24 19.80 6.86 -10.45
N ARG A 25 20.84 6.92 -11.29
CA ARG A 25 20.76 7.44 -12.65
C ARG A 25 20.71 6.26 -13.60
N VAL A 26 19.52 5.86 -14.00
CA VAL A 26 19.31 4.68 -14.83
C VAL A 26 18.75 5.12 -16.20
N PRO A 27 19.42 4.80 -17.31
CA PRO A 27 18.85 4.96 -18.64
C PRO A 27 17.94 3.75 -18.93
N VAL A 28 16.63 3.89 -18.71
CA VAL A 28 15.65 2.84 -19.03
C VAL A 28 15.30 2.94 -20.53
N SER A 29 15.96 2.14 -21.37
CA SER A 29 15.60 2.03 -22.79
C SER A 29 14.56 0.92 -22.99
N GLY A 30 13.54 1.19 -23.81
CA GLY A 30 12.55 0.18 -24.25
C GLY A 30 11.24 0.09 -23.46
N LEU A 31 11.08 0.83 -22.36
CA LEU A 31 9.83 0.90 -21.59
C LEU A 31 9.27 2.31 -21.52
N ASN A 32 7.96 2.43 -21.34
CA ASN A 32 7.31 3.69 -21.03
C ASN A 32 7.55 4.06 -19.55
N LEU A 33 8.84 4.24 -19.18
CA LEU A 33 9.26 4.67 -17.85
C LEU A 33 8.51 5.93 -17.37
N PRO A 34 8.29 6.97 -18.20
CA PRO A 34 7.49 8.13 -17.79
C PRO A 34 6.10 7.76 -17.29
N TRP A 35 5.44 6.80 -17.94
CA TRP A 35 4.11 6.34 -17.56
C TRP A 35 4.13 5.51 -16.26
N LEU A 36 5.11 4.59 -16.11
CA LEU A 36 5.26 3.80 -14.87
C LEU A 36 5.55 4.68 -13.65
N LEU A 37 6.39 5.70 -13.83
CA LEU A 37 6.66 6.70 -12.79
C LEU A 37 5.40 7.50 -12.45
N ALA A 38 4.64 7.93 -13.45
CA ALA A 38 3.39 8.65 -13.24
C ALA A 38 2.36 7.77 -12.51
N ARG A 39 2.24 6.49 -12.85
CA ARG A 39 1.33 5.54 -12.19
C ARG A 39 1.69 5.38 -10.71
N CYS A 40 2.95 5.09 -10.43
CA CYS A 40 3.47 4.98 -9.06
C CYS A 40 3.24 6.27 -8.25
N ASP A 41 3.61 7.43 -8.81
CA ASP A 41 3.45 8.72 -8.14
C ASP A 41 1.98 9.06 -7.86
N CYS A 42 1.09 8.88 -8.84
CA CYS A 42 -0.32 9.21 -8.69
C CYS A 42 -1.04 8.26 -7.72
N ALA A 43 -0.80 6.95 -7.83
CA ALA A 43 -1.36 5.97 -6.89
C ALA A 43 -0.91 6.27 -5.45
N PHE A 44 0.38 6.54 -5.25
CA PHE A 44 0.90 6.84 -3.91
C PHE A 44 0.39 8.19 -3.37
N GLN A 45 0.26 9.20 -4.22
CA GLN A 45 -0.29 10.50 -3.82
C GLN A 45 -1.75 10.41 -3.39
N GLU A 46 -2.55 9.59 -4.06
CA GLU A 46 -3.96 9.38 -3.70
C GLU A 46 -4.11 8.49 -2.46
N LEU A 47 -3.22 7.50 -2.29
CA LEU A 47 -3.23 6.61 -1.14
C LEU A 47 -3.02 7.36 0.19
N ILE A 48 -2.11 8.33 0.25
CA ILE A 48 -1.77 9.05 1.50
C ILE A 48 -3.00 9.67 2.20
N PRO A 49 -3.81 10.53 1.55
CA PRO A 49 -4.98 11.12 2.20
C PRO A 49 -6.05 10.08 2.56
N LEU A 50 -6.23 9.02 1.77
CA LEU A 50 -7.17 7.93 2.08
C LEU A 50 -6.81 7.20 3.38
N LEU A 51 -5.51 7.03 3.63
CA LEU A 51 -5.02 6.37 4.84
C LEU A 51 -5.04 7.29 6.06
N LYS A 52 -4.96 8.60 5.85
CA LYS A 52 -5.08 9.60 6.91
C LYS A 52 -6.53 9.98 7.23
N GLY A 53 -7.44 9.79 6.29
CA GLY A 53 -8.73 10.48 6.28
C GLY A 53 -9.92 9.68 6.78
N THR A 54 -9.95 8.36 6.62
CA THR A 54 -11.29 7.73 6.52
C THR A 54 -11.37 6.25 6.84
N ILE A 55 -10.27 5.56 7.18
CA ILE A 55 -10.31 4.10 7.21
C ILE A 55 -11.20 3.51 8.31
N PHE A 56 -11.47 4.28 9.37
CA PHE A 56 -12.25 3.81 10.53
C PHE A 56 -13.76 4.07 10.43
N ILE A 57 -14.23 4.73 9.36
CA ILE A 57 -15.61 5.26 9.30
C ILE A 57 -16.53 4.44 8.38
N LYS A 58 -15.99 3.43 7.67
CA LYS A 58 -16.75 2.70 6.66
C LYS A 58 -17.66 1.62 7.25
N GLU A 59 -18.91 1.61 6.79
CA GLU A 59 -19.87 0.54 7.10
C GLU A 59 -19.37 -0.79 6.56
N ASN A 60 -19.75 -1.90 7.21
CA ASN A 60 -19.28 -3.25 6.87
C ASN A 60 -19.53 -3.63 5.40
N SER A 61 -20.61 -3.13 4.80
CA SER A 61 -20.96 -3.35 3.39
C SER A 61 -19.96 -2.73 2.40
N GLU A 62 -19.31 -1.63 2.77
CA GLU A 62 -18.39 -0.88 1.90
C GLU A 62 -16.91 -1.23 2.15
N ARG A 63 -16.59 -1.79 3.33
CA ARG A 63 -15.21 -2.09 3.73
C ARG A 63 -14.48 -3.01 2.76
N CYS A 64 -15.15 -4.04 2.24
CA CYS A 64 -14.50 -5.00 1.33
C CYS A 64 -14.05 -4.32 0.04
N GLU A 65 -14.92 -3.52 -0.58
CA GLU A 65 -14.60 -2.78 -1.81
C GLU A 65 -13.53 -1.72 -1.55
N TYR A 66 -13.61 -1.02 -0.41
CA TYR A 66 -12.61 -0.05 -0.01
C TYR A 66 -11.22 -0.67 0.16
N TYR A 67 -11.12 -1.78 0.90
CA TYR A 67 -9.85 -2.50 1.04
C TYR A 67 -9.38 -3.11 -0.29
N SER A 68 -10.28 -3.51 -1.19
CA SER A 68 -9.94 -3.91 -2.57
C SER A 68 -9.23 -2.79 -3.31
N MET A 69 -9.84 -1.60 -3.33
CA MET A 69 -9.27 -0.43 -3.99
C MET A 69 -7.89 -0.07 -3.40
N LEU A 70 -7.72 -0.08 -2.08
CA LEU A 70 -6.43 0.22 -1.45
C LEU A 70 -5.36 -0.81 -1.81
N THR A 71 -5.70 -2.10 -1.82
CA THR A 71 -4.79 -3.16 -2.28
C THR A 71 -4.38 -2.96 -3.73
N ASP A 72 -5.32 -2.63 -4.62
CA ASP A 72 -5.03 -2.40 -6.03
C ASP A 72 -4.09 -1.19 -6.22
N MET A 73 -4.31 -0.09 -5.49
CA MET A 73 -3.42 1.08 -5.52
C MET A 73 -2.01 0.72 -5.04
N VAL A 74 -1.87 -0.08 -3.97
CA VAL A 74 -0.55 -0.52 -3.48
C VAL A 74 0.10 -1.50 -4.46
N GLY A 75 -0.67 -2.39 -5.07
CA GLY A 75 -0.23 -3.32 -6.11
C GLY A 75 0.35 -2.58 -7.32
N ASP A 76 -0.35 -1.54 -7.79
CA ASP A 76 0.10 -0.68 -8.89
C ASP A 76 1.45 0.01 -8.60
N ILE A 77 1.66 0.43 -7.35
CA ILE A 77 2.94 1.01 -6.89
C ILE A 77 4.03 -0.06 -6.91
N LEU A 78 3.78 -1.23 -6.31
CA LEU A 78 4.72 -2.34 -6.23
C LEU A 78 5.13 -2.85 -7.62
N ASP A 79 4.18 -3.03 -8.52
CA ASP A 79 4.42 -3.46 -9.90
C ASP A 79 5.27 -2.44 -10.65
N SER A 80 4.91 -1.16 -10.54
CA SER A 80 5.65 -0.08 -11.18
C SER A 80 7.10 -0.03 -10.67
N LEU A 81 7.32 -0.08 -9.35
CA LEU A 81 8.66 -0.07 -8.76
C LEU A 81 9.47 -1.32 -9.14
N SER A 82 8.82 -2.50 -9.16
CA SER A 82 9.46 -3.77 -9.51
C SER A 82 9.93 -3.79 -10.97
N VAL A 83 9.11 -3.29 -11.90
CA VAL A 83 9.49 -3.16 -13.31
C VAL A 83 10.64 -2.16 -13.47
N ILE A 84 10.55 -0.98 -12.83
CA ILE A 84 11.61 0.03 -12.86
C ILE A 84 12.94 -0.54 -12.36
N TYR A 85 12.91 -1.28 -11.25
CA TYR A 85 14.09 -1.91 -10.66
C TYR A 85 14.67 -3.04 -11.53
N ARG A 86 13.83 -3.90 -12.11
CA ARG A 86 14.28 -4.96 -13.01
C ARG A 86 15.05 -4.41 -14.21
N GLU A 87 14.61 -3.25 -14.70
CA GLU A 87 15.13 -2.65 -15.91
C GLU A 87 16.38 -1.82 -15.64
N SER A 88 16.51 -1.29 -14.42
CA SER A 88 17.77 -0.72 -13.97
C SER A 88 18.88 -1.76 -13.87
N LEU A 89 18.56 -2.98 -13.43
CA LEU A 89 19.53 -4.09 -13.40
C LEU A 89 20.01 -4.50 -14.79
N LYS A 90 19.14 -4.46 -15.81
CA LYS A 90 19.50 -4.82 -17.19
C LYS A 90 20.41 -3.80 -17.87
N THR A 91 20.23 -2.53 -17.53
CA THR A 91 20.91 -1.40 -18.20
C THR A 91 22.20 -0.98 -17.50
N SER A 92 22.39 -1.40 -16.25
CA SER A 92 23.57 -1.09 -15.46
C SER A 92 24.49 -2.31 -15.41
N ASN A 93 25.73 -2.21 -15.92
CA ASN A 93 26.79 -3.21 -15.70
C ASN A 93 27.26 -3.29 -14.22
N ILE A 94 26.49 -2.74 -13.28
CA ILE A 94 26.81 -2.62 -11.86
C ILE A 94 26.03 -3.71 -11.12
N GLN A 95 26.74 -4.72 -10.64
CA GLN A 95 26.20 -5.91 -9.95
C GLN A 95 25.54 -5.62 -8.58
N LYS A 96 25.33 -4.37 -8.18
CA LYS A 96 24.79 -3.98 -6.87
C LYS A 96 23.87 -2.77 -6.96
N ILE A 97 22.77 -2.90 -7.68
CA ILE A 97 21.61 -2.03 -7.45
C ILE A 97 20.85 -2.66 -6.30
N GLU A 98 20.77 -1.97 -5.17
CA GLU A 98 19.88 -2.40 -4.09
C GLU A 98 18.43 -2.04 -4.43
N PRO A 99 17.45 -2.90 -4.09
CA PRO A 99 16.04 -2.61 -4.31
C PRO A 99 15.60 -1.34 -3.59
N ASP A 100 14.57 -0.68 -4.12
CA ASP A 100 14.01 0.51 -3.47
C ASP A 100 13.61 0.12 -2.02
N PRO A 101 14.16 0.81 -1.01
CA PRO A 101 13.93 0.49 0.41
C PRO A 101 12.45 0.55 0.81
N SER A 102 11.61 1.20 0.01
CA SER A 102 10.17 1.27 0.23
C SER A 102 9.44 -0.01 -0.18
N ILE A 103 10.02 -0.88 -1.02
CA ILE A 103 9.36 -2.10 -1.53
C ILE A 103 8.95 -3.06 -0.39
N PRO A 104 9.83 -3.44 0.56
CA PRO A 104 9.45 -4.35 1.64
C PRO A 104 8.31 -3.79 2.49
N VAL A 105 8.30 -2.47 2.70
CA VAL A 105 7.25 -1.81 3.49
C VAL A 105 5.92 -1.84 2.75
N LEU A 106 5.95 -1.52 1.46
CA LEU A 106 4.78 -1.56 0.58
C LEU A 106 4.21 -2.98 0.47
N GLN A 107 5.06 -4.02 0.49
CA GLN A 107 4.61 -5.42 0.54
C GLN A 107 3.89 -5.74 1.85
N VAL A 108 4.39 -5.27 3.00
CA VAL A 108 3.70 -5.43 4.28
C VAL A 108 2.35 -4.71 4.23
N ILE A 109 2.31 -3.47 3.75
CA ILE A 109 1.05 -2.71 3.61
C ILE A 109 0.06 -3.46 2.69
N TYR A 110 0.52 -3.96 1.54
CA TYR A 110 -0.27 -4.73 0.60
C TYR A 110 -0.90 -5.96 1.25
N HIS A 111 -0.10 -6.78 1.93
CA HIS A 111 -0.60 -7.98 2.61
C HIS A 111 -1.53 -7.66 3.78
N SER A 112 -1.29 -6.55 4.49
CA SER A 112 -2.22 -6.09 5.52
C SER A 112 -3.57 -5.72 4.93
N PHE A 113 -3.64 -5.04 3.78
CA PHE A 113 -4.93 -4.80 3.12
C PHE A 113 -5.60 -6.08 2.61
N GLN A 114 -4.84 -7.05 2.09
CA GLN A 114 -5.41 -8.36 1.74
C GLN A 114 -6.02 -9.06 2.96
N ALA A 115 -5.36 -9.02 4.11
CA ALA A 115 -5.91 -9.57 5.35
C ALA A 115 -7.18 -8.82 5.80
N LEU A 116 -7.20 -7.49 5.68
CA LEU A 116 -8.37 -6.66 5.97
C LEU A 116 -9.55 -6.96 5.02
N GLN A 117 -9.30 -7.25 3.74
CA GLN A 117 -10.34 -7.71 2.81
C GLN A 117 -10.97 -9.03 3.28
N VAL A 118 -10.13 -10.01 3.63
CA VAL A 118 -10.59 -11.31 4.14
C VAL A 118 -11.40 -11.12 5.42
N SER A 119 -10.93 -10.23 6.31
CA SER A 119 -11.63 -9.84 7.52
C SER A 119 -13.02 -9.25 7.22
N ALA A 120 -13.13 -8.34 6.25
CA ALA A 120 -14.41 -7.75 5.85
C ALA A 120 -15.40 -8.79 5.30
N VAL A 121 -14.93 -9.73 4.48
CA VAL A 121 -15.76 -10.84 3.97
C VAL A 121 -16.22 -11.73 5.12
N LEU A 122 -15.32 -12.06 6.06
CA LEU A 122 -15.64 -12.87 7.23
C LEU A 122 -16.69 -12.20 8.11
N THR A 123 -16.56 -10.90 8.41
CA THR A 123 -17.55 -10.15 9.19
C THR A 123 -18.93 -10.18 8.52
N SER A 124 -18.99 -9.96 7.20
CA SER A 124 -20.25 -10.00 6.45
C SER A 124 -20.92 -11.38 6.51
N GLU A 125 -20.14 -12.45 6.28
CA GLU A 125 -20.64 -13.83 6.34
C GLU A 125 -21.13 -14.19 7.76
N MET A 126 -20.40 -13.76 8.79
CA MET A 126 -20.80 -13.96 10.18
C MET A 126 -22.11 -13.25 10.52
N GLN A 127 -22.32 -12.03 10.02
CA GLN A 127 -23.57 -11.30 10.21
C GLN A 127 -24.75 -12.03 9.55
N ASN A 128 -24.54 -12.56 8.34
CA ASN A 128 -25.55 -13.39 7.66
C ASN A 128 -25.88 -14.66 8.46
N GLN A 129 -24.87 -15.35 8.98
CA GLN A 129 -25.05 -16.56 9.80
C GLN A 129 -25.72 -16.27 11.15
N LYS A 130 -25.38 -15.15 11.78
CA LYS A 130 -26.02 -14.67 13.00
C LYS A 130 -27.50 -14.40 12.76
N ALA A 131 -27.85 -13.62 11.72
CA ALA A 131 -29.23 -13.34 11.36
C ALA A 131 -30.04 -14.61 11.04
N ALA A 132 -29.45 -15.59 10.34
CA ALA A 132 -30.09 -16.88 10.09
C ALA A 132 -30.31 -17.68 11.40
N SER A 133 -29.36 -17.57 12.33
CA SER A 133 -29.36 -18.32 13.59
C SER A 133 -30.23 -17.68 14.67
N GLU A 134 -30.49 -16.37 14.63
CA GLU A 134 -31.25 -15.62 15.65
C GLU A 134 -32.64 -16.22 15.95
N SER A 135 -33.25 -16.89 14.97
CA SER A 135 -34.55 -17.53 15.14
C SER A 135 -34.55 -18.79 16.01
N PHE A 136 -33.39 -19.43 16.21
CA PHE A 136 -33.28 -20.72 16.91
C PHE A 136 -32.11 -20.82 17.89
N ALA A 137 -31.09 -19.98 17.75
CA ALA A 137 -29.90 -19.98 18.59
C ALA A 137 -30.18 -19.36 19.96
N GLY A 138 -29.82 -20.07 21.02
CA GLY A 138 -29.87 -19.54 22.38
C GLY A 138 -28.89 -18.38 22.59
N THR A 139 -29.15 -17.57 23.61
CA THR A 139 -28.36 -16.37 23.98
C THR A 139 -26.85 -16.63 24.04
N GLY A 140 -26.42 -17.80 24.52
CA GLY A 140 -25.00 -18.17 24.59
C GLY A 140 -24.29 -18.31 23.24
N ILE A 141 -25.01 -18.64 22.16
CA ILE A 141 -24.43 -18.69 20.79
C ILE A 141 -24.32 -17.27 20.24
N LEU A 142 -25.34 -16.44 20.44
CA LEU A 142 -25.33 -15.03 20.02
C LEU A 142 -24.19 -14.24 20.69
N THR A 143 -23.93 -14.48 21.98
CA THR A 143 -22.79 -13.86 22.69
C THR A 143 -21.44 -14.25 22.08
N LYS A 144 -21.28 -15.48 21.57
CA LYS A 144 -20.05 -15.91 20.89
C LYS A 144 -19.86 -15.19 19.55
N PHE A 145 -20.94 -15.03 18.77
CA PHE A 145 -20.88 -14.24 17.53
C PHE A 145 -20.43 -12.81 17.80
N ASN A 146 -21.02 -12.14 18.80
CA ASN A 146 -20.64 -10.78 19.18
C ASN A 146 -19.17 -10.70 19.62
N GLY A 147 -18.69 -11.64 20.45
CA GLY A 147 -17.30 -11.64 20.90
C GLY A 147 -16.28 -11.84 19.77
N ILE A 148 -16.62 -12.64 18.75
CA ILE A 148 -15.76 -12.79 17.56
C ILE A 148 -15.80 -11.51 16.72
N GLU A 149 -16.97 -10.88 16.53
CA GLU A 149 -17.12 -9.63 15.79
C GLU A 149 -16.30 -8.48 16.43
N ASP A 150 -16.33 -8.38 17.77
CA ASP A 150 -15.51 -7.42 18.53
C ASP A 150 -14.01 -7.69 18.35
N SER A 151 -13.59 -8.96 18.42
CA SER A 151 -12.19 -9.34 18.25
C SER A 151 -11.67 -9.03 16.84
N VAL A 152 -12.50 -9.28 15.82
CA VAL A 152 -12.15 -8.98 14.42
C VAL A 152 -12.06 -7.47 14.24
N SER A 153 -13.02 -6.70 14.77
CA SER A 153 -13.02 -5.24 14.68
C SER A 153 -11.79 -4.61 15.35
N ASN A 154 -11.39 -5.11 16.52
CA ASN A 154 -10.18 -4.64 17.21
C ASN A 154 -8.90 -4.92 16.39
N MET A 155 -8.78 -6.13 15.84
CA MET A 155 -7.68 -6.48 14.95
C MET A 155 -7.62 -5.56 13.72
N GLU A 156 -8.76 -5.28 13.08
CA GLU A 156 -8.82 -4.37 11.94
C GLU A 156 -8.30 -2.97 12.30
N VAL A 157 -8.76 -2.42 13.44
CA VAL A 157 -8.32 -1.10 13.92
C VAL A 157 -6.81 -1.07 14.15
N GLU A 158 -6.24 -2.09 14.80
CA GLU A 158 -4.80 -2.20 15.03
C GLU A 158 -4.02 -2.29 13.72
N MET A 159 -4.48 -3.12 12.77
CA MET A 159 -3.85 -3.26 11.46
C MET A 159 -3.85 -1.94 10.69
N LEU A 160 -4.97 -1.22 10.70
CA LEU A 160 -5.10 0.09 10.05
C LEU A 160 -4.19 1.14 10.68
N HIS A 161 -4.08 1.14 12.01
CA HIS A 161 -3.14 2.02 12.72
C HIS A 161 -1.69 1.72 12.31
N ASN A 162 -1.29 0.45 12.30
CA ASN A 162 0.04 0.02 11.88
C ASN A 162 0.32 0.40 10.41
N ILE A 163 -0.66 0.23 9.51
CA ILE A 163 -0.53 0.67 8.11
C ILE A 163 -0.30 2.17 8.03
N SER A 164 -1.06 2.98 8.78
CA SER A 164 -0.88 4.43 8.81
C SER A 164 0.53 4.81 9.22
N GLU A 165 1.06 4.21 10.30
CA GLU A 165 2.44 4.45 10.76
C GLU A 165 3.48 4.04 9.70
N LEU A 166 3.29 2.88 9.06
CA LEU A 166 4.17 2.41 8.00
C LEU A 166 4.18 3.37 6.81
N VAL A 167 3.03 3.88 6.39
CA VAL A 167 2.91 4.85 5.30
C VAL A 167 3.63 6.13 5.66
N GLU A 168 3.39 6.68 6.84
CA GLU A 168 4.10 7.88 7.30
C GLU A 168 5.62 7.70 7.29
N SER A 169 6.10 6.52 7.67
CA SER A 169 7.53 6.22 7.66
C SER A 169 8.15 6.21 6.25
N ILE A 170 7.40 5.79 5.22
CA ILE A 170 7.93 5.66 3.84
C ILE A 170 7.69 6.88 2.95
N VAL A 171 6.78 7.77 3.30
CA VAL A 171 6.45 8.98 2.52
C VAL A 171 7.72 9.76 2.12
N PRO A 172 8.66 10.08 3.03
CA PRO A 172 9.86 10.84 2.65
C PRO A 172 10.75 10.11 1.63
N ALA A 173 10.92 8.80 1.80
CA ALA A 173 11.73 7.99 0.89
C ALA A 173 11.09 7.87 -0.50
N MET A 174 9.78 7.61 -0.55
CA MET A 174 9.02 7.54 -1.80
C MET A 174 9.08 8.86 -2.58
N GLN A 175 8.88 10.00 -1.89
CA GLN A 175 8.97 11.33 -2.50
C GLN A 175 10.37 11.62 -3.04
N LYS A 176 11.41 11.40 -2.24
CA LYS A 176 12.80 11.60 -2.63
C LYS A 176 13.19 10.73 -3.83
N ASN A 177 12.84 9.45 -3.79
CA ASN A 177 13.18 8.51 -4.86
C ASN A 177 12.42 8.85 -6.15
N SER A 178 11.14 9.26 -6.05
CA SER A 178 10.36 9.77 -7.17
C SER A 178 11.04 10.97 -7.85
N GLU A 179 11.45 11.98 -7.08
CA GLU A 179 12.16 13.14 -7.62
C GLU A 179 13.47 12.77 -8.31
N GLN A 180 14.24 11.84 -7.75
CA GLN A 180 15.47 11.36 -8.36
C GLN A 180 15.21 10.68 -9.71
N ARG A 181 14.20 9.80 -9.77
CA ARG A 181 13.79 9.12 -11.01
C ARG A 181 13.29 10.10 -12.08
N LYS A 182 12.59 11.17 -11.67
CA LYS A 182 12.16 12.24 -12.58
C LYS A 182 13.34 13.05 -13.13
N LYS A 183 14.35 13.33 -12.29
CA LYS A 183 15.57 14.05 -12.72
C LYS A 183 16.40 13.27 -13.74
N SER A 184 16.25 11.94 -13.82
CA SER A 184 16.90 11.12 -14.85
C SER A 184 16.15 11.04 -16.18
N LEU A 185 14.93 11.60 -16.27
CA LEU A 185 14.18 11.61 -17.53
C LEU A 185 14.80 12.57 -18.54
N SER A 186 14.75 12.18 -19.82
CA SER A 186 15.01 13.10 -20.93
C SER A 186 13.91 14.17 -21.01
N LYS A 187 14.14 15.24 -21.79
CA LYS A 187 13.13 16.29 -22.01
C LYS A 187 11.80 15.71 -22.51
N ASN A 188 11.86 14.86 -23.54
CA ASN A 188 10.68 14.18 -24.08
C ASN A 188 10.05 13.23 -23.04
N GLY A 189 10.87 12.55 -22.24
CA GLY A 189 10.39 11.70 -21.14
C GLY A 189 9.64 12.49 -20.06
N ALA A 190 10.11 13.68 -19.72
CA ALA A 190 9.44 14.56 -18.77
C ALA A 190 8.07 15.04 -19.29
N GLU A 191 7.95 15.37 -20.57
CA GLU A 191 6.68 15.73 -21.21
C GLU A 191 5.69 14.55 -21.21
N CYS A 192 6.15 13.35 -21.56
CA CYS A 192 5.34 12.13 -21.47
C CYS A 192 4.87 11.84 -20.04
N TYR A 193 5.73 12.04 -19.04
CA TYR A 193 5.38 11.88 -17.63
C TYR A 193 4.27 12.86 -17.24
N LEU A 194 4.38 14.14 -17.61
CA LEU A 194 3.37 15.14 -17.27
C LEU A 194 1.99 14.82 -17.89
N ARG A 195 1.97 14.32 -19.13
CA ARG A 195 0.74 13.87 -19.78
C ARG A 195 0.13 12.68 -19.04
N ALA A 196 0.93 11.63 -18.80
CA ALA A 196 0.48 10.44 -18.08
C ALA A 196 0.00 10.78 -16.67
N LYS A 197 0.71 11.67 -15.96
CA LYS A 197 0.34 12.13 -14.62
C LYS A 197 -1.04 12.79 -14.60
N LYS A 198 -1.37 13.60 -15.61
CA LYS A 198 -2.69 14.25 -15.69
C LYS A 198 -3.80 13.21 -15.85
N GLU A 199 -3.62 12.25 -16.74
CA GLU A 199 -4.59 11.17 -16.99
C GLU A 199 -4.76 10.27 -15.75
N LEU A 200 -3.65 9.84 -15.16
CA LEU A 200 -3.64 8.94 -14.00
C LEU A 200 -4.14 9.62 -12.72
N SER A 201 -3.86 10.91 -12.54
CA SER A 201 -4.43 11.67 -11.42
C SER A 201 -5.96 11.73 -11.49
N LEU A 202 -6.55 11.87 -12.68
CA LEU A 202 -8.00 11.81 -12.86
C LEU A 202 -8.54 10.40 -12.60
N TYR A 203 -7.81 9.37 -13.02
CA TYR A 203 -8.18 7.98 -12.77
C TYR A 203 -8.21 7.66 -11.27
N TYR A 204 -7.12 7.92 -10.53
CA TYR A 204 -7.04 7.58 -9.11
C TYR A 204 -7.97 8.44 -8.25
N SER A 205 -8.10 9.74 -8.55
CA SER A 205 -9.11 10.58 -7.87
C SER A 205 -10.55 10.16 -8.16
N GLY A 206 -10.82 9.63 -9.36
CA GLY A 206 -12.10 9.03 -9.70
C GLY A 206 -12.38 7.70 -8.99
N LEU A 207 -11.34 6.94 -8.62
CA LEU A 207 -11.47 5.74 -7.79
C LEU A 207 -11.75 6.11 -6.33
N SER A 208 -11.01 7.09 -5.79
CA SER A 208 -11.18 7.53 -4.41
C SER A 208 -12.52 8.20 -4.16
N ALA A 209 -13.01 9.02 -5.10
CA ALA A 209 -14.30 9.72 -4.96
C ALA A 209 -15.54 8.82 -5.04
N LYS A 210 -15.39 7.57 -5.49
CA LYS A 210 -16.47 6.56 -5.50
C LYS A 210 -16.62 5.84 -4.17
N ASN A 211 -15.66 6.01 -3.27
CA ASN A 211 -15.62 5.42 -1.95
C ASN A 211 -15.50 6.52 -0.88
#